data_AF-A0A9D1PRT3-F1
#
_entry.id   AF-A0A9D1PRT3-F1
#
_cell.length_a   1.000
_cell.length_b   1.000
_cell.length_c   1.000
_cell.angle_alpha   90.00
_cell.angle_beta   90.00
_cell.angle_gamma   90.00
#
_symmetry.space_group_name_H-M   'P 1'
#
loop_
_entity.id
_entity.type
_entity.pdbx_description
1 polymer ?
#
loop_
_entity_poly.entity_id
_entity_poly.type
_entity_poly.pdbx_seq_one_letter_code
_entity_poly.pdbx_strand_id
1 'polypeptide(L)'
;MEVFDFDYILSHPLKGRWALSLGVFDGVHYGHRKILESLEKVKKEKKIQSAIISFKSNPKMKNAKFIDTLRLREEYISSFDVNSFLLIDFSDKFRKISGCEFCSMLSSIMEIEALVVGSDFFLGTPSCQLDGYGVRKEFEKMAKPIDLIVVDFVRNREGEKISSTLLRKYISSGDLFSYNESSGQYYTLDSMSLPSEKSGSVIYVDISSCSQLLPPQGCYEVKVGSDTCLAFLGASRLEIRKGSDDDVMDRIQFIRSIK
;
A
#
# COMPACT_ATOMS: atom_id res chain seq x y z
N MET A 1 12.50 -5.81 7.13
CA MET A 1 11.36 -5.13 7.76
C MET A 1 10.60 -6.13 8.60
N GLU A 2 10.37 -5.86 9.87
CA GLU A 2 9.51 -6.69 10.75
C GLU A 2 8.06 -6.25 10.62
N VAL A 3 7.12 -7.20 10.58
CA VAL A 3 5.68 -6.91 10.49
C VAL A 3 5.03 -7.23 11.84
N PHE A 4 4.29 -6.27 12.38
CA PHE A 4 3.61 -6.42 13.67
C PHE A 4 2.13 -6.11 13.56
N ASP A 5 1.34 -6.83 14.35
CA ASP A 5 -0.02 -6.40 14.65
C ASP A 5 0.02 -5.17 15.57
N PHE A 6 -0.75 -4.14 15.23
CA PHE A 6 -0.78 -2.91 16.05
C PHE A 6 -1.28 -3.16 17.47
N ASP A 7 -2.25 -4.08 17.65
CA ASP A 7 -2.78 -4.41 18.99
C ASP A 7 -1.75 -5.15 19.84
N TYR A 8 -0.85 -5.92 19.22
CA TYR A 8 0.28 -6.53 19.92
C TYR A 8 1.21 -5.44 20.48
N ILE A 9 1.51 -4.42 19.69
CA ILE A 9 2.39 -3.31 20.09
C ILE A 9 1.78 -2.43 21.19
N LEU A 10 0.44 -2.35 21.31
CA LEU A 10 -0.21 -1.69 22.46
C LEU A 10 0.20 -2.30 23.80
N SER A 11 0.52 -3.59 23.83
CA SER A 11 1.00 -4.31 25.03
C SER A 11 2.52 -4.52 25.06
N HIS A 12 3.19 -4.33 23.92
CA HIS A 12 4.64 -4.49 23.75
C HIS A 12 5.23 -3.26 23.06
N PRO A 13 5.36 -2.12 23.76
CA PRO A 13 5.89 -0.89 23.19
C PRO A 13 7.26 -1.09 22.54
N LEU A 14 7.44 -0.45 21.38
CA LEU A 14 8.69 -0.46 20.66
C LEU A 14 9.74 0.36 21.42
N LYS A 15 10.94 -0.21 21.58
CA LYS A 15 12.08 0.47 22.21
C LYS A 15 12.83 1.33 21.20
N GLY A 16 13.53 2.35 21.68
CA GLY A 16 14.32 3.25 20.84
C GLY A 16 13.50 4.42 20.29
N ARG A 17 14.18 5.25 19.48
CA ARG A 17 13.61 6.44 18.85
C ARG A 17 13.22 6.15 17.41
N TRP A 18 12.12 6.72 16.96
CA TRP A 18 11.48 6.34 15.69
C TRP A 18 11.11 7.55 14.82
N ALA A 19 11.40 7.45 13.53
CA ALA A 19 10.70 8.17 12.48
C ALA A 19 9.45 7.38 12.08
N LEU A 20 8.31 8.03 12.01
CA LEU A 20 7.02 7.39 11.75
C LEU A 20 6.40 7.94 10.47
N SER A 21 5.84 7.05 9.65
CA SER A 21 4.86 7.42 8.63
C SER A 21 3.55 6.66 8.84
N LEU A 22 2.42 7.27 8.47
CA LEU A 22 1.10 6.66 8.59
C LEU A 22 0.32 6.84 7.29
N GLY A 23 -0.32 5.77 6.83
CA GLY A 23 -1.11 5.81 5.60
C GLY A 23 -1.61 4.44 5.17
N VAL A 24 -2.51 4.41 4.18
CA VAL A 24 -3.04 3.14 3.65
C VAL A 24 -2.00 2.44 2.75
N PHE A 25 -1.15 3.22 2.06
CA PHE A 25 -0.13 2.74 1.12
C PHE A 25 -0.69 1.79 0.04
N ASP A 26 -1.92 2.03 -0.40
CA ASP A 26 -2.60 1.23 -1.43
C ASP A 26 -2.07 1.59 -2.84
N GLY A 27 -1.50 0.62 -3.55
CA GLY A 27 -0.93 0.81 -4.89
C GLY A 27 0.52 1.33 -4.91
N VAL A 28 1.16 1.53 -3.74
CA VAL A 28 2.54 2.05 -3.51
C VAL A 28 3.10 2.91 -4.66
N HIS A 29 2.33 3.93 -5.05
CA HIS A 29 2.61 4.79 -6.20
C HIS A 29 3.73 5.79 -5.93
N TYR A 30 4.15 6.57 -6.94
CA TYR A 30 5.25 7.55 -6.77
C TYR A 30 5.04 8.53 -5.60
N GLY A 31 3.79 8.93 -5.31
CA GLY A 31 3.48 9.70 -4.10
C GLY A 31 3.86 8.99 -2.79
N HIS A 32 3.52 7.70 -2.64
CA HIS A 32 3.93 6.90 -1.48
C HIS A 32 5.45 6.69 -1.47
N ARG A 33 6.07 6.41 -2.61
CA ARG A 33 7.53 6.23 -2.71
C ARG A 33 8.29 7.47 -2.22
N LYS A 34 7.82 8.69 -2.53
CA LYS A 34 8.42 9.93 -1.99
C LYS A 34 8.32 10.05 -0.47
N ILE A 35 7.23 9.58 0.14
CA ILE A 35 7.08 9.51 1.60
C ILE A 35 8.08 8.50 2.18
N LEU A 36 8.20 7.31 1.57
CA LEU A 36 9.12 6.26 1.99
C LEU A 36 10.59 6.68 1.87
N GLU A 37 10.97 7.30 0.75
CA GLU A 37 12.31 7.90 0.54
C GLU A 37 12.62 8.97 1.60
N SER A 38 11.65 9.81 1.93
CA SER A 38 11.80 10.84 2.98
C SER A 38 11.94 10.21 4.36
N LEU A 39 11.21 9.13 4.64
CA LEU A 39 11.30 8.38 5.89
C LEU A 39 12.69 7.75 6.06
N GLU A 40 13.25 7.14 5.00
CA GLU A 40 14.62 6.62 5.02
C GLU A 40 15.65 7.71 5.25
N LYS A 41 15.48 8.86 4.60
CA LYS A 41 16.39 10.00 4.75
C LYS A 41 16.42 10.46 6.21
N VAL A 42 15.25 10.68 6.82
CA VAL A 42 15.13 11.09 8.23
C VAL A 42 15.74 10.06 9.16
N LYS A 43 15.46 8.76 8.94
CA LYS A 43 16.05 7.64 9.68
C LYS A 43 17.59 7.71 9.68
N LYS A 44 18.19 7.87 8.49
CA LYS A 44 19.65 7.93 8.29
C LYS A 44 20.27 9.17 8.92
N GLU A 45 19.67 10.35 8.73
CA GLU A 45 20.16 11.62 9.26
C GLU A 45 20.13 11.68 10.78
N LYS A 46 19.05 11.19 11.40
CA LYS A 46 18.88 11.20 12.86
C LYS A 46 19.46 9.98 13.57
N LYS A 47 19.88 8.95 12.83
CA LYS A 47 20.36 7.66 13.35
C LYS A 47 19.33 7.01 14.29
N ILE A 48 18.08 6.96 13.83
CA ILE A 48 16.93 6.39 14.55
C ILE A 48 16.32 5.25 13.74
N GLN A 49 15.33 4.54 14.30
CA GLN A 49 14.58 3.52 13.56
C GLN A 49 13.44 4.15 12.75
N SER A 50 12.83 3.39 11.85
CA SER A 50 11.71 3.83 11.02
C SER A 50 10.55 2.83 11.08
N ALA A 51 9.35 3.36 11.27
CA ALA A 51 8.14 2.57 11.27
C ALA A 51 7.11 3.15 10.31
N ILE A 52 6.30 2.26 9.75
CA ILE A 52 5.11 2.62 9.00
C ILE A 52 3.91 2.00 9.71
N ILE A 53 2.89 2.81 9.94
CA ILE A 53 1.57 2.33 10.35
C ILE A 53 0.65 2.31 9.12
N SER A 54 0.05 1.15 8.87
CA SER A 54 -0.94 0.95 7.81
C SER A 54 -2.10 0.07 8.29
N PHE A 55 -3.01 -0.24 7.39
CA PHE A 55 -4.25 -0.96 7.68
C PHE A 55 -4.31 -2.28 6.92
N LYS A 56 -4.74 -3.34 7.60
CA LYS A 56 -5.02 -4.65 6.98
C LYS A 56 -6.17 -4.55 5.99
N SER A 57 -7.21 -3.79 6.35
CA SER A 57 -8.41 -3.51 5.56
C SER A 57 -8.54 -2.02 5.21
N ASN A 58 -9.20 -1.67 4.10
CA ASN A 58 -9.22 -0.28 3.64
C ASN A 58 -10.12 0.55 4.57
N PRO A 59 -9.58 1.58 5.25
CA PRO A 59 -10.35 2.32 6.25
C PRO A 59 -11.51 3.12 5.65
N LYS A 60 -11.40 3.51 4.37
CA LYS A 60 -12.39 4.36 3.69
C LYS A 60 -13.51 3.56 3.03
N MET A 61 -13.33 2.26 2.79
CA MET A 61 -14.27 1.47 1.98
C MET A 61 -14.42 0.06 2.54
N LYS A 62 -15.51 -0.20 3.29
CA LYS A 62 -15.74 -1.47 4.03
C LYS A 62 -15.85 -2.71 3.13
N ASN A 63 -15.89 -2.56 1.79
CA ASN A 63 -15.99 -3.64 0.81
C ASN A 63 -15.21 -3.39 -0.51
N ALA A 64 -14.38 -2.34 -0.59
CA ALA A 64 -13.64 -2.09 -1.83
C ALA A 64 -12.36 -2.91 -1.86
N LYS A 65 -12.16 -3.59 -2.98
CA LYS A 65 -10.93 -4.32 -3.27
C LYS A 65 -9.73 -3.37 -3.24
N PHE A 66 -8.60 -3.80 -2.69
CA PHE A 66 -7.36 -3.01 -2.73
C PHE A 66 -6.77 -3.01 -4.15
N ILE A 67 -5.87 -2.08 -4.47
CA ILE A 67 -5.03 -2.21 -5.66
C ILE A 67 -4.06 -3.38 -5.44
N ASP A 68 -3.37 -3.34 -4.31
CA ASP A 68 -2.39 -4.34 -3.90
C ASP A 68 -2.90 -5.17 -2.73
N THR A 69 -2.66 -6.48 -2.74
CA THR A 69 -2.86 -7.30 -1.53
C THR A 69 -1.95 -6.82 -0.40
N LEU A 70 -2.23 -7.24 0.83
CA LEU A 70 -1.33 -6.98 1.95
C LEU A 70 0.09 -7.51 1.66
N ARG A 71 0.20 -8.72 1.09
CA ARG A 71 1.47 -9.32 0.67
C ARG A 71 2.25 -8.43 -0.30
N LEU A 72 1.60 -7.93 -1.36
CA LEU A 72 2.25 -7.04 -2.31
C LEU A 72 2.65 -5.71 -1.67
N ARG A 73 1.82 -5.13 -0.79
CA ARG A 73 2.19 -3.91 -0.04
C ARG A 73 3.41 -4.13 0.84
N GLU A 74 3.46 -5.23 1.59
CA GLU A 74 4.61 -5.61 2.40
C GLU A 74 5.88 -5.75 1.55
N GLU A 75 5.77 -6.40 0.39
CA GLU A 75 6.89 -6.57 -0.53
C GLU A 75 7.39 -5.23 -1.09
N TYR A 76 6.48 -4.38 -1.58
CA TYR A 76 6.86 -3.08 -2.13
C TYR A 76 7.43 -2.15 -1.07
N ILE A 77 6.89 -2.14 0.14
CA ILE A 77 7.43 -1.35 1.25
C ILE A 77 8.78 -1.92 1.72
N SER A 78 8.97 -3.24 1.70
CA SER A 78 10.24 -3.89 2.07
C SER A 78 11.39 -3.57 1.11
N SER A 79 11.11 -3.05 -0.08
CA SER A 79 12.15 -2.53 -0.99
C SER A 79 12.78 -1.23 -0.49
N PHE A 80 12.18 -0.60 0.53
CA PHE A 80 12.70 0.56 1.25
C PHE A 80 13.32 0.12 2.57
N ASP A 81 14.29 0.89 3.08
CA ASP A 81 15.00 0.65 4.34
C ASP A 81 14.14 1.00 5.58
N VAL A 82 13.02 0.29 5.72
CA VAL A 82 12.06 0.43 6.84
C VAL A 82 12.28 -0.67 7.87
N ASN A 83 12.31 -0.30 9.17
CA ASN A 83 12.50 -1.28 10.24
C ASN A 83 11.22 -2.05 10.53
N SER A 84 10.09 -1.35 10.71
CA SER A 84 8.85 -1.97 11.18
C SER A 84 7.62 -1.55 10.38
N PHE A 85 6.72 -2.50 10.14
CA PHE A 85 5.42 -2.29 9.51
C PHE A 85 4.31 -2.72 10.47
N LEU A 86 3.60 -1.74 11.01
CA LEU A 86 2.57 -1.92 12.02
C LEU A 86 1.20 -1.93 11.34
N LEU A 87 0.49 -3.04 11.46
CA LEU A 87 -0.78 -3.29 10.79
C LEU A 87 -1.94 -3.17 11.76
N ILE A 88 -2.74 -2.13 11.56
CA ILE A 88 -4.02 -1.94 12.26
C ILE A 88 -5.09 -2.81 11.62
N ASP A 89 -5.83 -3.56 12.45
CA ASP A 89 -7.13 -4.06 12.06
C ASP A 89 -8.19 -2.95 12.22
N PHE A 90 -8.81 -2.53 11.11
CA PHE A 90 -9.71 -1.39 11.09
C PHE A 90 -11.12 -1.76 11.59
N SER A 91 -11.18 -2.18 12.85
CA SER A 91 -12.41 -2.53 13.55
C SER A 91 -13.35 -1.34 13.70
N ASP A 92 -14.64 -1.61 13.92
CA ASP A 92 -15.63 -0.56 14.19
C ASP A 92 -15.32 0.24 15.46
N LYS A 93 -14.50 -0.32 16.37
CA LYS A 93 -13.94 0.39 17.52
C LYS A 93 -12.86 1.37 17.07
N PHE A 94 -11.91 0.93 16.25
CA PHE A 94 -10.82 1.77 15.75
C PHE A 94 -11.33 2.97 14.94
N ARG A 95 -12.41 2.78 14.17
CA ARG A 95 -13.10 3.84 13.40
C ARG A 95 -13.59 5.04 14.20
N LYS A 96 -13.76 4.88 15.52
CA LYS A 96 -14.32 5.91 16.40
C LYS A 96 -13.24 6.71 17.12
N ILE A 97 -11.97 6.32 16.97
CA ILE A 97 -10.84 6.97 17.64
C ILE A 97 -10.59 8.34 16.98
N SER A 98 -10.63 9.40 17.80
CA SER A 98 -10.27 10.76 17.38
C SER A 98 -8.77 10.91 17.13
N GLY A 99 -8.37 11.96 16.41
CA GLY A 99 -6.95 12.21 16.17
C GLY A 99 -6.14 12.39 17.46
N CYS A 100 -6.69 13.07 18.46
CA CYS A 100 -6.05 13.27 19.77
C CYS A 100 -5.89 11.95 20.53
N GLU A 101 -6.94 11.12 20.59
CA GLU A 101 -6.86 9.80 21.23
C GLU A 101 -5.82 8.92 20.55
N PHE A 102 -5.75 8.96 19.22
CA PHE A 102 -4.75 8.19 18.49
C PHE A 102 -3.33 8.70 18.76
N CYS A 103 -3.11 10.02 18.84
CA CYS A 103 -1.81 10.59 19.24
C CYS A 103 -1.38 10.11 20.63
N SER A 104 -2.31 10.08 21.59
CA SER A 104 -2.04 9.54 22.93
C SER A 104 -1.61 8.08 22.87
N MET A 105 -2.30 7.24 22.09
CA MET A 105 -1.93 5.83 21.87
C MET A 105 -0.55 5.69 21.23
N LEU A 106 -0.24 6.48 20.18
CA LEU A 106 1.08 6.48 19.56
C LEU A 106 2.17 6.83 20.56
N SER A 107 1.94 7.83 21.41
CA SER A 107 2.90 8.28 22.41
C SER A 107 3.18 7.26 23.51
N SER A 108 2.26 6.30 23.74
CA SER A 108 2.43 5.25 24.75
C SER A 108 3.13 4.01 24.21
N ILE A 109 3.12 3.79 22.89
CA ILE A 109 3.73 2.61 22.27
C ILE A 109 5.11 2.84 21.68
N MET A 110 5.49 4.09 21.39
CA MET A 110 6.79 4.37 20.79
C MET A 110 7.24 5.82 21.04
N GLU A 111 8.56 6.02 21.13
CA GLU A 111 9.18 7.34 21.19
C GLU A 111 9.37 7.88 19.76
N ILE A 112 8.42 8.69 19.31
CA ILE A 112 8.44 9.31 17.99
C ILE A 112 9.32 10.56 18.06
N GLU A 113 10.31 10.64 17.18
CA GLU A 113 11.16 11.83 17.02
C GLU A 113 10.78 12.62 15.75
N ALA A 114 10.28 11.93 14.73
CA ALA A 114 9.88 12.57 13.48
C ALA A 114 8.63 11.90 12.88
N LEU A 115 7.76 12.72 12.29
CA LEU A 115 6.58 12.31 11.54
C LEU A 115 6.75 12.72 10.07
N VAL A 116 6.68 11.74 9.17
CA VAL A 116 6.78 11.94 7.71
C VAL A 116 5.44 11.57 7.08
N VAL A 117 4.74 12.56 6.53
CA VAL A 117 3.39 12.38 5.98
C VAL A 117 3.18 13.16 4.68
N GLY A 118 2.23 12.73 3.87
CA GLY A 118 1.81 13.50 2.69
C GLY A 118 1.02 14.75 3.08
N SER A 119 0.96 15.75 2.19
CA SER A 119 0.18 16.97 2.38
C SER A 119 -1.34 16.78 2.44
N ASP A 120 -1.88 15.59 2.11
CA ASP A 120 -3.29 15.21 2.26
C ASP A 120 -3.53 14.27 3.45
N PHE A 121 -2.54 14.15 4.32
CA PHE A 121 -2.64 13.29 5.48
C PHE A 121 -3.67 13.83 6.47
N PHE A 122 -4.52 12.93 6.93
CA PHE A 122 -5.45 13.16 8.03
C PHE A 122 -5.49 11.92 8.94
N LEU A 123 -5.65 12.17 10.23
CA LEU A 123 -5.69 11.17 11.29
C LEU A 123 -6.92 11.38 12.18
N GLY A 124 -7.66 10.29 12.46
CA GLY A 124 -8.82 10.30 13.34
C GLY A 124 -10.15 10.29 12.58
N THR A 125 -11.25 10.44 13.32
CA THR A 125 -12.60 10.47 12.74
C THR A 125 -12.83 11.73 11.90
N PRO A 126 -13.75 11.72 10.91
CA PRO A 126 -14.04 12.90 10.09
C PRO A 126 -14.41 14.16 10.91
N SER A 127 -15.05 13.99 12.06
CA SER A 127 -15.43 15.09 12.95
C SER A 127 -14.30 15.58 13.86
N CYS A 128 -13.25 14.77 14.06
CA CYS A 128 -12.15 15.03 14.99
C CYS A 128 -10.80 14.65 14.35
N GLN A 129 -10.61 15.01 13.08
CA GLN A 129 -9.39 14.69 12.34
C GLN A 129 -8.27 15.72 12.58
N LEU A 130 -7.03 15.26 12.55
CA LEU A 130 -5.82 16.07 12.61
C LEU A 130 -5.04 15.88 11.31
N ASP A 131 -4.57 16.98 10.72
CA ASP A 131 -3.51 16.92 9.71
C ASP A 131 -2.13 16.74 10.37
N GLY A 132 -1.06 16.76 9.59
CA GLY A 132 0.30 16.59 10.12
C GLY A 132 0.67 17.65 11.18
N TYR A 133 0.24 18.89 10.99
CA TYR A 133 0.49 19.98 11.95
C TYR A 133 -0.32 19.80 13.24
N GLY A 134 -1.57 19.34 13.12
CA GLY A 134 -2.41 18.95 14.24
C GLY A 134 -1.77 17.85 15.08
N VAL A 135 -1.26 16.79 14.45
CA VAL A 135 -0.54 15.72 15.16
C VAL A 135 0.69 16.27 15.89
N ARG A 136 1.53 17.06 15.22
CA ARG A 136 2.68 17.71 15.86
C ARG A 136 2.27 18.51 17.10
N LYS A 137 1.20 19.31 17.01
CA LYS A 137 0.70 20.12 18.12
C LYS A 137 0.21 19.26 19.29
N GLU A 138 -0.46 18.13 19.04
CA GLU A 138 -0.86 17.21 20.11
C GLU A 138 0.36 16.61 20.82
N PHE A 139 1.41 16.26 20.07
CA PHE A 139 2.68 15.78 20.64
C PHE A 139 3.40 16.84 21.48
N GLU A 140 3.38 18.11 21.04
CA GLU A 140 3.89 19.24 21.83
C GLU A 140 3.12 19.41 23.16
N LYS A 141 1.78 19.28 23.16
CA LYS A 141 0.97 19.33 24.41
C LYS A 141 1.32 18.21 25.40
N MET A 142 1.76 17.06 24.90
CA MET A 142 2.22 15.93 25.71
C MET A 142 3.67 16.05 26.17
N ALA A 143 4.32 17.21 25.95
CA ALA A 143 5.74 17.44 26.21
C ALA A 143 6.67 16.44 25.48
N LYS A 144 6.26 15.98 24.29
CA LYS A 144 7.00 15.06 23.41
C LYS A 144 7.08 15.66 22.00
N PRO A 145 7.78 16.80 21.81
CA PRO A 145 7.82 17.46 20.50
C PRO A 145 8.41 16.54 19.43
N ILE A 146 7.85 16.61 18.22
CA ILE A 146 8.29 15.83 17.07
C ILE A 146 8.59 16.74 15.88
N ASP A 147 9.58 16.36 15.08
CA ASP A 147 9.79 16.99 13.78
C ASP A 147 8.69 16.56 12.81
N LEU A 148 8.15 17.52 12.04
CA LEU A 148 7.17 17.24 11.01
C LEU A 148 7.78 17.47 9.63
N ILE A 149 7.75 16.43 8.80
CA ILE A 149 8.14 16.48 7.40
C ILE A 149 6.88 16.24 6.56
N VAL A 150 6.44 17.28 5.86
CA VAL A 150 5.30 17.20 4.92
C VAL A 150 5.84 17.00 3.51
N VAL A 151 5.41 15.93 2.86
CA VAL A 151 5.79 15.59 1.49
C VAL A 151 4.68 16.04 0.54
N ASP A 152 5.05 16.82 -0.47
CA ASP A 152 4.12 17.28 -1.50
C ASP A 152 3.64 16.14 -2.41
N PHE A 153 2.47 16.30 -3.01
CA PHE A 153 1.97 15.33 -3.98
C PHE A 153 2.83 15.31 -5.24
N VAL A 154 3.00 14.10 -5.77
CA VAL A 154 3.53 13.92 -7.12
C VAL A 154 2.40 14.08 -8.13
N ARG A 155 2.69 14.76 -9.25
CA ARG A 155 1.77 14.90 -10.38
C ARG A 155 2.26 14.09 -11.57
N ASN A 156 1.33 13.57 -12.36
CA ASN A 156 1.65 12.91 -13.63
C ASN A 156 2.00 13.98 -14.71
N ARG A 157 2.29 13.53 -15.93
CA ARG A 157 2.64 14.42 -17.06
C ARG A 157 1.53 15.40 -17.44
N GLU A 158 0.28 15.09 -17.11
CA GLU A 158 -0.92 15.91 -17.36
C GLU A 158 -1.20 16.89 -16.22
N GLY A 159 -0.37 16.89 -15.17
CA GLY A 159 -0.55 17.72 -13.98
C GLY A 159 -1.57 17.17 -12.99
N GLU A 160 -2.14 15.98 -13.20
CA GLU A 160 -3.05 15.34 -12.26
C GLU A 160 -2.30 14.76 -11.06
N LYS A 161 -2.89 14.84 -9.86
CA LYS A 161 -2.31 14.26 -8.64
C LYS A 161 -2.29 12.73 -8.71
N ILE A 162 -1.10 12.15 -8.60
CA ILE A 162 -0.92 10.71 -8.45
C ILE A 162 -1.44 10.28 -7.08
N SER A 163 -2.42 9.37 -7.07
CA SER A 163 -3.10 8.86 -5.88
C SER A 163 -3.68 7.47 -6.14
N SER A 164 -4.01 6.72 -5.08
CA SER A 164 -4.73 5.43 -5.22
C SER A 164 -6.06 5.60 -5.95
N THR A 165 -6.76 6.73 -5.80
CA THR A 165 -7.99 7.02 -6.55
C THR A 165 -7.72 7.09 -8.06
N LEU A 166 -6.65 7.78 -8.46
CA LEU A 166 -6.25 7.88 -9.87
C LEU A 166 -5.82 6.51 -10.43
N LEU A 167 -5.02 5.76 -9.67
CA LEU A 167 -4.63 4.40 -10.08
C LEU A 167 -5.83 3.48 -10.26
N ARG A 168 -6.83 3.54 -9.37
CA ARG A 168 -8.08 2.77 -9.51
C ARG A 168 -8.82 3.14 -10.79
N LYS A 169 -8.88 4.42 -11.15
CA LYS A 169 -9.47 4.88 -12.42
C LYS A 169 -8.75 4.28 -13.62
N TYR A 170 -7.41 4.26 -13.61
CA TYR A 170 -6.62 3.63 -14.68
C TYR A 170 -6.86 2.13 -14.78
N ILE A 171 -6.84 1.40 -13.65
CA ILE A 171 -7.14 -0.04 -13.63
C ILE A 171 -8.55 -0.29 -14.17
N SER A 172 -9.57 0.39 -13.65
CA SER A 172 -10.97 0.18 -14.04
C SER A 172 -11.29 0.57 -15.49
N SER A 173 -10.47 1.41 -16.12
CA SER A 173 -10.61 1.74 -17.54
C SER A 173 -9.75 0.88 -18.46
N GLY A 174 -8.90 0.00 -17.90
CA GLY A 174 -7.94 -0.81 -18.65
C GLY A 174 -6.72 -0.02 -19.14
N ASP A 175 -6.55 1.24 -18.73
CA ASP A 175 -5.39 2.08 -19.04
C ASP A 175 -4.20 1.72 -18.15
N LEU A 176 -3.66 0.52 -18.38
CA LEU A 176 -2.51 0.02 -17.64
C LEU A 176 -1.22 0.77 -17.93
N PHE A 177 -1.13 1.45 -19.08
CA PHE A 177 0.03 2.27 -19.40
C PHE A 177 0.14 3.46 -18.42
N SER A 178 -0.94 4.23 -18.25
CA SER A 178 -0.97 5.35 -17.31
C SER A 178 -0.83 4.91 -15.86
N TYR A 179 -1.34 3.71 -15.52
CA TYR A 179 -1.09 3.09 -14.22
C TYR A 179 0.42 2.87 -14.00
N ASN A 180 1.12 2.29 -14.99
CA ASN A 180 2.54 1.98 -14.88
C ASN A 180 3.38 3.25 -14.76
N GLU A 181 3.08 4.28 -15.57
CA GLU A 181 3.75 5.59 -15.51
C GLU A 181 3.52 6.31 -14.17
N SER A 182 2.37 6.08 -13.52
CA SER A 182 2.03 6.76 -12.25
C SER A 182 2.49 6.00 -11.00
N SER A 183 2.62 4.68 -11.10
CA SER A 183 3.06 3.82 -9.99
C SER A 183 4.54 3.48 -10.05
N GLY A 184 5.15 3.49 -11.25
CA GLY A 184 6.51 3.05 -11.50
C GLY A 184 6.67 1.54 -11.49
N GLN A 185 5.59 0.78 -11.74
CA GLN A 185 5.57 -0.68 -11.81
C GLN A 185 4.37 -1.19 -12.60
N TYR A 186 4.45 -2.43 -13.09
CA TYR A 186 3.30 -3.09 -13.70
C TYR A 186 2.19 -3.36 -12.69
N TYR A 187 0.93 -3.21 -13.10
CA TYR A 187 -0.18 -3.76 -12.33
C TYR A 187 0.05 -5.27 -12.15
N THR A 188 0.02 -5.75 -10.91
CA THR A 188 0.39 -7.13 -10.57
C THR A 188 -0.77 -7.81 -9.87
N LEU A 189 -1.27 -8.88 -10.47
CA LEU A 189 -2.17 -9.81 -9.80
C LEU A 189 -1.33 -10.69 -8.86
N ASP A 190 -1.70 -10.67 -7.58
CA ASP A 190 -1.22 -11.61 -6.56
C ASP A 190 -1.99 -12.92 -6.70
N SER A 191 -1.36 -13.89 -7.36
CA SER A 191 -1.94 -15.21 -7.60
C SER A 191 -1.48 -16.27 -6.61
N MET A 192 -0.67 -15.91 -5.61
CA MET A 192 -0.11 -16.87 -4.63
C MET A 192 -1.19 -17.64 -3.86
N SER A 193 -2.31 -16.99 -3.53
CA SER A 193 -3.43 -17.62 -2.82
C SER A 193 -4.61 -17.98 -3.72
N LEU A 194 -4.47 -17.85 -5.05
CA LEU A 194 -5.54 -18.12 -6.00
C LEU A 194 -5.42 -19.56 -6.52
N PRO A 195 -6.51 -20.34 -6.53
CA PRO A 195 -6.51 -21.66 -7.16
C PRO A 195 -6.12 -21.55 -8.64
N SER A 196 -5.29 -22.48 -9.10
CA SER A 196 -4.95 -22.58 -10.52
C SER A 196 -4.91 -24.02 -10.99
N GLU A 197 -5.24 -24.23 -12.26
CA GLU A 197 -5.21 -25.52 -12.94
C GLU A 197 -4.50 -25.37 -14.30
N LYS A 198 -3.74 -26.38 -14.70
CA LYS A 198 -3.10 -26.44 -16.02
C LYS A 198 -3.81 -27.44 -16.92
N SER A 199 -4.11 -27.05 -18.14
CA SER A 199 -4.63 -27.94 -19.18
C SER A 199 -3.90 -27.68 -20.51
N GLY A 200 -3.07 -28.63 -20.93
CA GLY A 200 -2.19 -28.46 -22.08
C GLY A 200 -1.27 -27.24 -21.92
N SER A 201 -1.31 -26.33 -22.89
CA SER A 201 -0.53 -25.08 -22.91
C SER A 201 -1.28 -23.88 -22.31
N VAL A 202 -2.34 -24.13 -21.53
CA VAL A 202 -3.15 -23.08 -20.90
C VAL A 202 -3.16 -23.28 -19.40
N ILE A 203 -2.94 -22.19 -18.68
CA ILE A 203 -3.07 -22.12 -17.22
C ILE A 203 -4.30 -21.28 -16.91
N TYR A 204 -5.18 -21.82 -16.09
CA TYR A 204 -6.39 -21.16 -15.62
C TYR A 204 -6.20 -20.78 -14.16
N VAL A 205 -6.41 -19.50 -13.84
CA VAL A 205 -6.38 -19.00 -12.47
C VAL A 205 -7.80 -18.59 -12.09
N ASP A 206 -8.32 -19.13 -10.99
CA ASP A 206 -9.60 -18.71 -10.42
C ASP A 206 -9.42 -17.38 -9.69
N ILE A 207 -10.10 -16.35 -10.19
CA ILE A 207 -10.04 -14.99 -9.67
C ILE A 207 -11.32 -14.59 -8.94
N SER A 208 -12.26 -15.52 -8.75
CA SER A 208 -13.54 -15.25 -8.09
C SER A 208 -13.36 -14.78 -6.63
N SER A 209 -12.34 -15.30 -5.95
CA SER A 209 -11.96 -14.93 -4.58
C SER A 209 -10.93 -13.80 -4.50
N CYS A 210 -10.53 -13.22 -5.64
CA CYS A 210 -9.50 -12.19 -5.69
C CYS A 210 -9.93 -10.94 -4.91
N SER A 211 -9.09 -10.51 -3.97
CA SER A 211 -9.30 -9.33 -3.14
C SER A 211 -8.78 -8.03 -3.76
N GLN A 212 -8.15 -8.11 -4.94
CA GLN A 212 -7.64 -6.96 -5.69
C GLN A 212 -8.64 -6.42 -6.71
N LEU A 213 -8.59 -5.11 -6.95
CA LEU A 213 -9.28 -4.47 -8.05
C LEU A 213 -8.65 -4.95 -9.35
N LEU A 214 -9.41 -5.67 -10.16
CA LEU A 214 -8.99 -6.19 -11.45
C LEU A 214 -9.29 -5.19 -12.58
N PRO A 215 -8.50 -5.19 -13.67
CA PRO A 215 -8.85 -4.46 -14.87
C PRO A 215 -10.08 -5.09 -15.57
N PRO A 216 -10.68 -4.43 -16.57
CA PRO A 216 -11.83 -4.95 -17.32
C PRO A 216 -11.57 -6.33 -17.94
N GLN A 217 -12.64 -7.07 -18.23
CA GLN A 217 -12.51 -8.30 -18.99
C GLN A 217 -11.93 -8.01 -20.38
N GLY A 218 -11.07 -8.90 -20.88
CA GLY A 218 -10.44 -8.72 -22.18
C GLY A 218 -9.11 -9.44 -22.33
N CYS A 219 -8.45 -9.18 -23.46
CA CYS A 219 -7.14 -9.73 -23.77
C CYS A 219 -6.02 -8.82 -23.24
N TYR A 220 -4.98 -9.44 -22.70
CA TYR A 220 -3.84 -8.75 -22.10
C TYR A 220 -2.54 -9.43 -22.50
N GLU A 221 -1.50 -8.62 -22.65
CA GLU A 221 -0.12 -9.10 -22.61
C GLU A 221 0.32 -9.08 -21.15
N VAL A 222 0.74 -10.24 -20.64
CA VAL A 222 1.13 -10.40 -19.23
C VAL A 222 2.53 -10.99 -19.13
N LYS A 223 3.23 -10.67 -18.04
CA LYS A 223 4.49 -11.31 -17.67
C LYS A 223 4.24 -12.32 -16.56
N VAL A 224 4.76 -13.52 -16.76
CA VAL A 224 4.80 -14.61 -15.78
C VAL A 224 6.23 -15.06 -15.65
N GLY A 225 6.83 -14.85 -14.48
CA GLY A 225 8.26 -15.12 -14.30
C GLY A 225 9.08 -14.30 -15.30
N SER A 226 9.80 -15.00 -16.18
CA SER A 226 10.56 -14.35 -17.27
C SER A 226 9.80 -14.24 -18.60
N ASP A 227 8.69 -14.97 -18.75
CA ASP A 227 7.96 -15.10 -20.01
C ASP A 227 6.93 -13.99 -20.21
N THR A 228 6.76 -13.58 -21.47
CA THR A 228 5.64 -12.74 -21.91
C THR A 228 4.60 -13.61 -22.59
N CYS A 229 3.38 -13.61 -22.05
CA CYS A 229 2.28 -14.47 -22.46
C CYS A 229 1.05 -13.65 -22.87
N LEU A 230 0.20 -14.25 -23.70
CA LEU A 230 -1.15 -13.75 -23.92
C LEU A 230 -2.07 -14.31 -22.84
N ALA A 231 -2.87 -13.43 -22.24
CA ALA A 231 -3.88 -13.82 -21.27
C ALA A 231 -5.26 -13.24 -21.61
N PHE A 232 -6.31 -14.00 -21.29
CA PHE A 232 -7.69 -13.56 -21.35
C PHE A 232 -8.26 -13.48 -19.94
N LEU A 233 -8.63 -12.27 -19.51
CA LEU A 233 -9.28 -12.03 -18.24
C LEU A 233 -10.80 -12.08 -18.42
N GLY A 234 -11.43 -13.13 -17.90
CA GLY A 234 -12.89 -13.29 -17.85
C GLY A 234 -13.48 -12.80 -16.52
N ALA A 235 -14.77 -13.11 -16.29
CA ALA A 235 -15.48 -12.68 -15.08
C ALA A 235 -14.97 -13.35 -13.79
N SER A 236 -14.60 -14.63 -13.87
CA SER A 236 -14.18 -15.45 -12.72
C SER A 236 -12.87 -16.21 -12.96
N ARG A 237 -12.28 -16.08 -14.15
CA ARG A 237 -11.11 -16.85 -14.55
C ARG A 237 -10.15 -16.00 -15.38
N LEU A 238 -8.86 -16.15 -15.14
CA LEU A 238 -7.79 -15.66 -15.99
C LEU A 238 -7.16 -16.84 -16.73
N GLU A 239 -7.14 -16.80 -18.05
CA GLU A 239 -6.57 -17.84 -18.91
C GLU A 239 -5.25 -17.35 -19.47
N ILE A 240 -4.15 -18.05 -19.20
CA ILE A 240 -2.80 -17.68 -19.65
C ILE A 240 -2.32 -18.73 -20.63
N ARG A 241 -2.04 -18.33 -21.87
CA ARG A 241 -1.47 -19.20 -22.89
C ARG A 241 0.06 -19.23 -22.73
N LYS A 242 0.60 -20.30 -22.15
CA LYS A 242 2.02 -20.48 -21.85
C LYS A 242 2.55 -21.82 -22.38
N GLY A 243 3.78 -21.83 -22.92
CA GLY A 243 4.41 -22.99 -23.54
C GLY A 243 5.32 -23.86 -22.66
N SER A 244 5.48 -23.58 -21.36
CA SER A 244 6.45 -24.27 -20.47
C SER A 244 5.88 -24.63 -19.09
N ASP A 245 6.55 -25.55 -18.38
CA ASP A 245 6.01 -26.33 -17.27
C ASP A 245 6.24 -25.80 -15.83
N ASP A 246 7.20 -24.91 -15.56
CA ASP A 246 7.78 -24.85 -14.19
C ASP A 246 7.89 -23.47 -13.50
N ASP A 247 7.08 -22.46 -13.85
CA ASP A 247 7.16 -21.19 -13.12
C ASP A 247 6.15 -21.06 -11.99
N VAL A 248 6.67 -20.68 -10.81
CA VAL A 248 5.91 -20.19 -9.66
C VAL A 248 5.04 -19.01 -10.11
N MET A 249 3.74 -19.24 -10.15
CA MET A 249 2.71 -18.27 -10.54
C MET A 249 2.31 -17.38 -9.36
N ASP A 250 3.23 -16.98 -8.50
CA ASP A 250 2.87 -16.14 -7.35
C ASP A 250 2.48 -14.73 -7.80
N ARG A 251 2.91 -14.31 -9.00
CA ARG A 251 2.71 -12.97 -9.55
C ARG A 251 2.46 -13.02 -11.04
N ILE A 252 1.44 -12.31 -11.50
CA ILE A 252 1.15 -12.11 -12.91
C ILE A 252 1.10 -10.60 -13.16
N GLN A 253 2.05 -10.10 -13.95
CA GLN A 253 2.17 -8.66 -14.20
C GLN A 253 1.49 -8.30 -15.52
N PHE A 254 0.51 -7.42 -15.49
CA PHE A 254 -0.18 -6.98 -16.70
C PHE A 254 0.63 -5.86 -17.36
N ILE A 255 1.09 -6.11 -18.59
CA ILE A 255 1.91 -5.16 -19.35
C ILE A 255 1.01 -4.14 -20.04
N ARG A 256 0.04 -4.63 -20.82
CA ARG A 256 -0.93 -3.80 -21.57
C ARG A 256 -2.18 -4.58 -21.96
N SER A 257 -3.27 -3.86 -22.18
CA SER A 257 -4.47 -4.41 -22.82
C SER A 257 -4.25 -4.56 -24.34
N ILE A 258 -4.79 -5.64 -24.90
CA ILE A 258 -4.82 -5.92 -26.33
C ILE A 258 -6.25 -5.65 -26.79
N LYS A 259 -6.41 -4.63 -27.63
CA LYS A 259 -7.70 -4.31 -28.27
C LYS A 259 -8.09 -5.37 -29.28
#